data_AF-A0A5E4HWZ4-F1
#
_entry.id   AF-A0A5E4HWZ4-F1
#
_cell.length_a   1.000
_cell.length_b   1.000
_cell.length_c   1.000
_cell.angle_alpha   90.00
_cell.angle_beta   90.00
_cell.angle_gamma   90.00
#
_symmetry.space_group_name_H-M   'P 1'
#
loop_
_entity.id
_entity.type
_entity.pdbx_description
1 polymer ?
#
loop_
_entity_poly.entity_id
_entity_poly.type
_entity_poly.pdbx_seq_one_letter_code
_entity_poly.pdbx_strand_id
1 'polypeptide(L)'
;MGGPSSLTKPQDPQQAAPAGAPTLTPQQLFQQAAAEYNNAIAGSGSYDKALALFKQLNQTAPNSTAYFCCGSIYQQKKDYQSAIEEFSMALNMPATPQVSENALLGRAQCYALLGRQKHADEISAASKAFNQTHDEAAWHTFNNSIPEFKLAANDYQKLLESPSTTAEVRQQAQDALNQLSNKGIRPDLAMGKL
;
A
#
# COMPACT_ATOMS: atom_id res chain seq x y z
N MET A 1 43.87 31.86 27.84
CA MET A 1 42.99 32.99 27.45
C MET A 1 43.08 33.06 25.94
N GLY A 2 42.12 32.54 25.19
CA GLY A 2 40.94 33.28 24.71
C GLY A 2 41.06 33.41 23.19
N GLY A 3 40.05 32.95 22.43
CA GLY A 3 40.04 32.96 20.96
C GLY A 3 40.02 34.36 20.33
N PRO A 4 39.84 34.48 18.98
CA PRO A 4 38.60 34.03 18.34
C PRO A 4 38.71 33.35 16.96
N SER A 5 37.68 32.53 16.70
CA SER A 5 36.94 32.24 15.46
C SER A 5 37.51 32.60 14.07
N SER A 6 37.59 31.58 13.21
CA SER A 6 37.37 31.65 11.75
C SER A 6 36.68 30.35 11.32
N LEU A 7 35.35 30.32 11.18
CA LEU A 7 34.59 30.50 9.93
C LEU A 7 35.32 30.02 8.67
N THR A 8 34.95 28.84 8.18
CA THR A 8 34.71 28.53 6.75
C THR A 8 34.18 27.08 6.62
N LYS A 9 32.85 26.93 6.55
CA LYS A 9 32.26 26.02 5.56
C LYS A 9 31.96 26.91 4.36
N PRO A 10 32.35 26.52 3.14
CA PRO A 10 31.33 25.99 2.24
C PRO A 10 31.88 25.01 1.20
N GLN A 11 31.07 24.01 0.82
CA GLN A 11 31.03 23.46 -0.56
C GLN A 11 29.89 22.43 -0.66
N ASP A 12 28.68 22.92 -0.89
CA ASP A 12 27.74 22.22 -1.77
C ASP A 12 27.83 22.91 -3.14
N PRO A 13 28.32 22.22 -4.19
CA PRO A 13 28.26 22.75 -5.55
C PRO A 13 26.82 22.63 -6.09
N GLN A 14 26.21 23.78 -6.37
CA GLN A 14 25.62 24.21 -7.67
C GLN A 14 24.86 23.15 -8.51
N GLN A 15 23.71 23.41 -9.17
CA GLN A 15 23.09 24.63 -9.70
C GLN A 15 21.74 24.20 -10.34
N ALA A 16 20.64 24.92 -10.06
CA ALA A 16 19.94 25.88 -10.95
C ALA A 16 18.89 25.28 -11.92
N ALA A 17 17.63 25.63 -11.68
CA ALA A 17 16.55 25.67 -12.68
C ALA A 17 15.99 27.11 -12.73
N PRO A 18 15.47 27.59 -13.88
CA PRO A 18 15.22 29.00 -14.13
C PRO A 18 13.94 29.54 -13.46
N ALA A 19 13.86 30.87 -13.41
CA ALA A 19 12.86 31.68 -12.73
C ALA A 19 11.41 31.52 -13.24
N GLY A 20 10.43 31.57 -12.33
CA GLY A 20 9.02 31.85 -12.68
C GLY A 20 7.95 31.54 -11.61
N ALA A 21 8.14 30.54 -10.77
CA ALA A 21 7.28 30.25 -9.61
C ALA A 21 8.16 29.72 -8.48
N PRO A 22 7.85 29.94 -7.19
CA PRO A 22 8.54 29.23 -6.12
C PRO A 22 8.24 27.73 -6.27
N THR A 23 9.12 26.99 -6.92
CA THR A 23 9.07 25.54 -6.95
C THR A 23 9.37 25.06 -5.55
N LEU A 24 8.33 24.58 -4.87
CA LEU A 24 8.44 24.03 -3.52
C LEU A 24 9.53 22.95 -3.51
N THR A 25 10.39 22.97 -2.49
CA THR A 25 11.37 21.89 -2.31
C THR A 25 10.65 20.57 -2.04
N PRO A 26 11.26 19.40 -2.27
CA PRO A 26 10.66 18.11 -1.91
C PRO A 26 10.19 18.04 -0.45
N GLN A 27 10.93 18.68 0.46
CA GLN A 27 10.55 18.76 1.87
C GLN A 27 9.30 19.63 2.08
N GLN A 28 9.20 20.78 1.41
CA GLN A 28 8.02 21.63 1.47
C GLN A 28 6.80 20.97 0.81
N LEU A 29 7.00 20.28 -0.31
CA LEU A 29 5.96 19.47 -0.96
C LEU A 29 5.43 18.40 -0.01
N PHE A 30 6.32 17.66 0.64
CA PHE A 30 5.92 16.64 1.62
C PHE A 30 5.14 17.25 2.79
N GLN A 31 5.61 18.35 3.36
CA GLN A 31 4.94 19.01 4.48
C GLN A 31 3.54 19.53 4.10
N GLN A 32 3.42 20.16 2.93
CA GLN A 32 2.11 20.63 2.44
C GLN A 32 1.19 19.47 2.11
N ALA A 33 1.70 18.41 1.46
CA ALA A 33 0.92 17.22 1.15
C ALA A 33 0.40 16.55 2.43
N ALA A 34 1.24 16.41 3.45
CA ALA A 34 0.87 15.85 4.74
C ALA A 34 -0.17 16.73 5.47
N ALA A 35 -0.05 18.06 5.40
CA ALA A 35 -1.03 18.97 5.99
C ALA A 35 -2.41 18.85 5.31
N GLU A 36 -2.45 18.86 3.98
CA GLU A 36 -3.69 18.68 3.21
C GLU A 36 -4.30 17.29 3.44
N TYR A 37 -3.47 16.25 3.57
CA TYR A 37 -3.91 14.91 3.90
C TYR A 37 -4.56 14.83 5.28
N ASN A 38 -3.94 15.45 6.30
CA ASN A 38 -4.50 15.51 7.64
C ASN A 38 -5.82 16.30 7.68
N ASN A 39 -5.91 17.40 6.93
CA ASN A 39 -7.16 18.15 6.80
C ASN A 39 -8.26 17.32 6.12
N ALA A 40 -7.91 16.55 5.08
CA ALA A 40 -8.84 15.66 4.41
C ALA A 40 -9.35 14.54 5.34
N ILE A 41 -8.47 13.94 6.15
CA ILE A 41 -8.87 12.95 7.17
C ILE A 41 -9.76 13.59 8.23
N ALA A 42 -9.46 14.83 8.65
CA ALA A 42 -10.26 15.56 9.63
C ALA A 42 -11.63 16.03 9.07
N GLY A 43 -11.91 15.79 7.79
CA GLY A 43 -13.16 16.17 7.12
C GLY A 43 -13.25 17.64 6.72
N SER A 44 -12.17 18.41 6.88
CA SER A 44 -12.10 19.84 6.54
C SER A 44 -11.43 20.12 5.19
N GLY A 45 -10.94 19.08 4.50
CA GLY A 45 -10.23 19.18 3.23
C GLY A 45 -10.67 18.15 2.18
N SER A 46 -10.10 18.25 0.98
CA SER A 46 -10.25 17.25 -0.09
C SER A 46 -8.95 16.49 -0.29
N TYR A 47 -9.06 15.17 -0.42
CA TYR A 47 -7.94 14.30 -0.77
C TYR A 47 -7.27 14.65 -2.11
N ASP A 48 -7.95 15.37 -3.00
CA ASP A 48 -7.41 15.71 -4.33
C ASP A 48 -6.19 16.63 -4.25
N LYS A 49 -6.18 17.59 -3.32
CA LYS A 49 -5.04 18.50 -3.11
C LYS A 49 -3.82 17.75 -2.58
N ALA A 50 -4.03 16.91 -1.56
CA ALA A 50 -2.99 16.07 -1.00
C ALA A 50 -2.41 15.12 -2.06
N LEU A 51 -3.27 14.49 -2.86
CA LEU A 51 -2.87 13.58 -3.92
C LEU A 51 -2.02 14.29 -5.00
N ALA A 52 -2.42 15.49 -5.43
CA ALA A 52 -1.66 16.27 -6.40
C ALA A 52 -0.24 16.59 -5.89
N LEU A 53 -0.13 17.02 -4.63
CA LEU A 53 1.16 17.33 -4.00
C LEU A 53 2.03 16.07 -3.82
N PHE A 54 1.47 14.95 -3.37
CA PHE A 54 2.22 13.69 -3.26
C PHE A 54 2.67 13.16 -4.62
N LYS A 55 1.86 13.29 -5.68
CA LYS A 55 2.27 12.93 -7.04
C LYS A 55 3.41 13.80 -7.56
N GLN A 56 3.32 15.11 -7.34
CA GLN A 56 4.41 16.03 -7.69
C GLN A 56 5.70 15.69 -6.91
N LEU A 57 5.57 15.33 -5.63
CA LEU A 57 6.69 14.87 -4.83
C LEU A 57 7.28 13.58 -5.41
N ASN A 58 6.47 12.59 -5.74
CA ASN A 58 6.95 11.32 -6.30
C ASN A 58 7.63 11.47 -7.67
N GLN A 59 7.24 12.47 -8.46
CA GLN A 59 7.91 12.80 -9.72
C GLN A 59 9.28 13.48 -9.53
N THR A 60 9.45 14.24 -8.44
CA THR A 60 10.67 15.03 -8.19
C THR A 60 11.66 14.31 -7.29
N ALA A 61 11.17 13.64 -6.25
CA ALA A 61 11.93 12.85 -5.29
C ALA A 61 11.06 11.68 -4.80
N PRO A 62 11.12 10.52 -5.49
CA PRO A 62 10.37 9.32 -5.11
C PRO A 62 10.55 8.96 -3.64
N ASN A 63 9.43 8.78 -2.92
CA ASN A 63 9.46 8.51 -1.48
C ASN A 63 8.42 7.43 -1.13
N SER A 64 8.85 6.38 -0.42
CA SER A 64 7.98 5.28 0.02
C SER A 64 6.76 5.75 0.83
N THR A 65 6.95 6.74 1.69
CA THR A 65 5.86 7.34 2.49
C THR A 65 4.86 8.08 1.61
N ALA A 66 5.33 8.80 0.58
CA ALA A 66 4.45 9.52 -0.34
C ALA A 66 3.63 8.55 -1.20
N TYR A 67 4.25 7.48 -1.72
CA TYR A 67 3.54 6.38 -2.38
C TYR A 67 2.50 5.71 -1.47
N PHE A 68 2.86 5.44 -0.20
CA PHE A 68 1.91 4.91 0.80
C PHE A 68 0.71 5.86 1.02
N CYS A 69 0.96 7.16 1.13
CA CYS A 69 -0.10 8.16 1.29
C CYS A 69 -0.99 8.23 0.03
N CYS A 70 -0.43 8.18 -1.18
CA CYS A 70 -1.20 8.06 -2.42
C CYS A 70 -2.10 6.82 -2.41
N GLY A 71 -1.55 5.66 -2.05
CA GLY A 71 -2.30 4.41 -1.95
C GLY A 71 -3.47 4.51 -0.97
N SER A 72 -3.23 5.11 0.20
CA SER A 72 -4.26 5.35 1.21
C SER A 72 -5.36 6.29 0.70
N ILE A 73 -4.99 7.35 -0.02
CA ILE A 73 -5.96 8.26 -0.63
C ILE A 73 -6.82 7.53 -1.66
N TYR A 74 -6.21 6.76 -2.55
CA TYR A 74 -6.95 6.00 -3.56
C TYR A 74 -7.87 4.95 -2.94
N GLN A 75 -7.43 4.30 -1.86
CA GLN A 75 -8.25 3.38 -1.08
C GLN A 75 -9.49 4.09 -0.52
N GLN A 76 -9.35 5.29 0.05
CA GLN A 76 -10.48 6.09 0.56
C GLN A 76 -11.43 6.53 -0.56
N LYS A 77 -10.88 6.83 -1.75
CA LYS A 77 -11.66 7.12 -2.96
C LYS A 77 -12.30 5.88 -3.59
N LYS A 78 -12.11 4.69 -3.00
CA LYS A 78 -12.55 3.38 -3.50
C LYS A 78 -11.97 2.99 -4.86
N ASP A 79 -10.92 3.68 -5.29
CA ASP A 79 -10.13 3.31 -6.46
C ASP A 79 -9.06 2.33 -6.00
N TYR A 80 -9.50 1.11 -5.74
CA TYR A 80 -8.66 0.07 -5.13
C TYR A 80 -7.53 -0.38 -6.07
N GLN A 81 -7.72 -0.30 -7.39
CA GLN A 81 -6.70 -0.67 -8.36
C GLN A 81 -5.53 0.32 -8.31
N SER A 82 -5.82 1.62 -8.39
CA SER A 82 -4.79 2.65 -8.22
C SER A 82 -4.12 2.57 -6.84
N ALA A 83 -4.89 2.25 -5.79
CA ALA A 83 -4.33 2.08 -4.45
C ALA A 83 -3.30 0.95 -4.38
N ILE A 84 -3.60 -0.20 -5.00
CA ILE A 84 -2.69 -1.36 -5.06
C ILE A 84 -1.38 -1.00 -5.76
N GLU A 85 -1.45 -0.26 -6.86
CA GLU A 85 -0.27 0.17 -7.62
C GLU A 85 0.63 1.05 -6.76
N GLU A 86 0.06 2.07 -6.12
CA GLU A 86 0.80 3.00 -5.26
C GLU A 86 1.38 2.31 -4.01
N PHE A 87 0.63 1.40 -3.37
CA PHE A 87 1.18 0.60 -2.26
C PHE A 87 2.31 -0.33 -2.72
N SER A 88 2.22 -0.88 -3.93
CA SER A 88 3.29 -1.70 -4.49
C SER A 88 4.55 -0.88 -4.76
N MET A 89 4.40 0.36 -5.24
CA MET A 89 5.51 1.29 -5.38
C MET A 89 6.15 1.64 -4.03
N ALA A 90 5.35 1.82 -2.98
CA ALA A 90 5.85 2.05 -1.63
C ALA A 90 6.72 0.87 -1.11
N LEU A 91 6.28 -0.36 -1.38
CA LEU A 91 6.96 -1.59 -0.95
C LEU A 91 8.23 -1.92 -1.74
N ASN A 92 8.34 -1.42 -2.97
CA ASN A 92 9.53 -1.57 -3.81
C ASN A 92 10.65 -0.57 -3.47
N MET A 93 10.39 0.34 -2.54
CA MET A 93 11.32 1.41 -2.15
C MET A 93 11.89 1.14 -0.74
N PRO A 94 13.09 1.65 -0.42
CA PRO A 94 13.58 1.66 0.95
C PRO A 94 12.59 2.40 1.87
N ALA A 95 12.12 1.71 2.90
CA ALA A 95 11.09 2.21 3.79
C ALA A 95 11.35 1.74 5.22
N THR A 96 10.80 2.48 6.19
CA THR A 96 10.80 2.01 7.57
C THR A 96 9.86 0.81 7.71
N PRO A 97 10.08 -0.07 8.70
CA PRO A 97 9.18 -1.20 8.96
C PRO A 97 7.71 -0.77 9.07
N GLN A 98 7.43 0.37 9.71
CA GLN A 98 6.09 0.93 9.81
C GLN A 98 5.45 1.23 8.46
N VAL A 99 6.17 1.86 7.53
CA VAL A 99 5.65 2.20 6.21
C VAL A 99 5.40 0.93 5.40
N SER A 100 6.33 -0.02 5.44
CA SER A 100 6.16 -1.32 4.78
C SER A 100 4.97 -2.10 5.34
N GLU A 101 4.82 -2.14 6.67
CA GLU A 101 3.70 -2.81 7.34
C GLU A 101 2.35 -2.19 6.94
N ASN A 102 2.25 -0.86 6.99
CA ASN A 102 1.03 -0.15 6.61
C ASN A 102 0.72 -0.29 5.11
N ALA A 103 1.73 -0.30 4.25
CA ALA A 103 1.55 -0.49 2.81
C ALA A 103 1.11 -1.92 2.47
N LEU A 104 1.66 -2.95 3.13
CA LEU A 104 1.19 -4.33 3.02
C LEU A 104 -0.27 -4.46 3.45
N LEU A 105 -0.61 -3.89 4.61
CA LEU A 105 -1.97 -3.92 5.14
C LEU A 105 -2.97 -3.22 4.19
N GLY A 106 -2.64 -2.01 3.73
CA GLY A 106 -3.47 -1.25 2.80
C GLY A 106 -3.67 -1.96 1.46
N ARG A 107 -2.60 -2.54 0.90
CA ARG A 107 -2.67 -3.31 -0.35
C ARG A 107 -3.52 -4.56 -0.21
N ALA A 108 -3.33 -5.33 0.86
CA ALA A 108 -4.10 -6.53 1.12
C ALA A 108 -5.60 -6.23 1.29
N GLN A 109 -5.93 -5.13 1.98
CA GLN A 109 -7.31 -4.65 2.10
C GLN A 109 -7.90 -4.25 0.74
N CYS A 110 -7.14 -3.56 -0.12
CA CYS A 110 -7.61 -3.18 -1.44
C CYS A 110 -7.91 -4.40 -2.32
N TYR A 111 -7.03 -5.41 -2.33
CA TYR A 111 -7.30 -6.67 -3.01
C TYR A 111 -8.55 -7.38 -2.47
N ALA A 112 -8.72 -7.41 -1.15
CA ALA A 112 -9.92 -7.98 -0.53
C ALA A 112 -11.22 -7.24 -0.91
N LEU A 113 -11.15 -5.92 -1.12
CA LEU A 113 -12.28 -5.08 -1.51
C LEU A 113 -12.64 -5.19 -3.00
N LEU A 114 -11.65 -5.32 -3.90
CA LEU A 114 -11.88 -5.65 -5.31
C LEU A 114 -12.59 -7.01 -5.49
N GLY A 115 -12.42 -7.91 -4.53
CA GLY A 115 -13.01 -9.25 -4.51
C GLY A 115 -14.52 -9.35 -4.28
N ARG A 116 -15.27 -8.25 -4.17
CA ARG A 116 -16.68 -8.30 -3.74
C ARG A 116 -17.74 -8.42 -4.85
N GLN A 117 -17.41 -8.22 -6.13
CA GLN A 117 -18.43 -8.32 -7.21
C GLN A 117 -18.08 -9.34 -8.30
N LYS A 118 -16.98 -9.14 -9.04
CA LYS A 118 -16.66 -9.98 -10.20
C LYS A 118 -16.36 -11.45 -9.81
N HIS A 119 -15.72 -11.64 -8.66
CA HIS A 119 -15.31 -12.95 -8.19
C HIS A 119 -16.40 -13.67 -7.38
N ALA A 120 -17.44 -12.99 -6.90
CA ALA A 120 -18.53 -13.68 -6.20
C ALA A 120 -19.23 -14.68 -7.14
N ASP A 121 -19.40 -14.30 -8.42
CA ASP A 121 -19.96 -15.15 -9.46
C ASP A 121 -19.00 -16.29 -9.85
N GLU A 122 -17.70 -15.99 -9.99
CA GLU A 122 -16.67 -16.96 -10.33
C GLU A 122 -16.42 -17.98 -9.19
N ILE A 123 -16.39 -17.51 -7.94
CA ILE A 123 -16.31 -18.35 -6.72
C ILE A 123 -17.58 -19.19 -6.59
N SER A 124 -18.76 -18.63 -6.86
CA SER A 124 -20.01 -19.38 -6.85
C SER A 124 -20.00 -20.49 -7.90
N ALA A 125 -19.53 -20.20 -9.12
CA ALA A 125 -19.39 -21.18 -10.19
C ALA A 125 -18.34 -22.26 -9.87
N ALA A 126 -17.18 -21.87 -9.34
CA ALA A 126 -16.11 -22.79 -8.95
C ALA A 126 -16.49 -23.64 -7.73
N SER A 127 -17.14 -23.06 -6.73
CA SER A 127 -17.67 -23.79 -5.56
C SER A 127 -18.75 -24.79 -5.98
N LYS A 128 -19.63 -24.42 -6.92
CA LYS A 128 -20.62 -25.36 -7.49
C LYS A 128 -19.94 -26.50 -8.24
N ALA A 129 -18.91 -26.20 -9.05
CA ALA A 129 -18.14 -27.22 -9.74
C ALA A 129 -17.42 -28.16 -8.75
N PHE A 130 -16.72 -27.61 -7.75
CA PHE A 130 -16.07 -28.38 -6.69
C PHE A 130 -17.06 -29.24 -5.90
N ASN A 131 -18.21 -28.71 -5.48
CA ASN A 131 -19.20 -29.51 -4.75
C ASN A 131 -19.80 -30.65 -5.59
N GLN A 132 -19.78 -30.52 -6.92
CA GLN A 132 -20.23 -31.56 -7.84
C GLN A 132 -19.14 -32.61 -8.10
N THR A 133 -17.88 -32.19 -8.22
CA THR A 133 -16.77 -33.06 -8.63
C THR A 133 -15.89 -33.53 -7.47
N HIS A 134 -15.96 -32.85 -6.32
CA HIS A 134 -15.02 -32.91 -5.19
C HIS A 134 -13.55 -32.80 -5.62
N ASP A 135 -13.29 -32.16 -6.75
CA ASP A 135 -11.97 -32.08 -7.36
C ASP A 135 -11.15 -30.94 -6.76
N GLU A 136 -10.28 -31.29 -5.81
CA GLU A 136 -9.38 -30.36 -5.13
C GLU A 136 -8.44 -29.66 -6.13
N ALA A 137 -8.03 -30.33 -7.22
CA ALA A 137 -7.16 -29.74 -8.23
C ALA A 137 -7.87 -28.61 -9.01
N ALA A 138 -9.14 -28.80 -9.37
CA ALA A 138 -9.93 -27.76 -10.05
C ALA A 138 -10.09 -26.51 -9.16
N TRP A 139 -10.30 -26.71 -7.86
CA TRP A 139 -10.34 -25.64 -6.88
C TRP A 139 -9.00 -24.92 -6.70
N HIS A 140 -7.91 -25.68 -6.64
CA HIS A 140 -6.56 -25.16 -6.63
C HIS A 140 -6.25 -24.35 -7.88
N THR A 141 -6.60 -24.83 -9.07
CA THR A 141 -6.39 -24.11 -10.34
C THR A 141 -7.18 -22.81 -10.39
N PHE A 142 -8.43 -22.82 -9.92
CA PHE A 142 -9.27 -21.63 -9.81
C PHE A 142 -8.70 -20.58 -8.83
N ASN A 143 -8.35 -21.00 -7.61
CA ASN A 143 -7.69 -20.10 -6.65
C ASN A 143 -6.31 -19.65 -7.16
N ASN A 144 -5.64 -20.49 -7.96
CA ASN A 144 -4.38 -20.14 -8.59
C ASN A 144 -4.51 -19.14 -9.74
N SER A 145 -5.69 -19.07 -10.36
CA SER A 145 -6.02 -18.14 -11.44
C SER A 145 -6.48 -16.77 -10.97
N ILE A 146 -6.52 -16.51 -9.65
CA ILE A 146 -6.80 -15.17 -9.10
C ILE A 146 -5.53 -14.61 -8.43
N PRO A 147 -4.60 -14.03 -9.22
CA PRO A 147 -3.33 -13.46 -8.72
C PRO A 147 -3.50 -12.49 -7.56
N GLU A 148 -4.59 -11.72 -7.56
CA GLU A 148 -4.88 -10.64 -6.62
C GLU A 148 -5.04 -11.15 -5.19
N PHE A 149 -5.75 -12.28 -4.99
CA PHE A 149 -5.95 -12.85 -3.65
C PHE A 149 -4.71 -13.58 -3.13
N LYS A 150 -3.89 -14.15 -4.03
CA LYS A 150 -2.60 -14.70 -3.64
C LYS A 150 -1.69 -13.62 -3.07
N LEU A 151 -1.65 -12.46 -3.73
CA LEU A 151 -0.89 -11.31 -3.25
C LEU A 151 -1.46 -10.80 -1.92
N ALA A 152 -2.78 -10.70 -1.78
CA ALA A 152 -3.40 -10.30 -0.52
C ALA A 152 -3.09 -11.26 0.64
N ALA A 153 -3.23 -12.57 0.42
CA ALA A 153 -2.93 -13.61 1.42
C ALA A 153 -1.45 -13.59 1.84
N ASN A 154 -0.55 -13.46 0.86
CA ASN A 154 0.89 -13.33 1.11
C ASN A 154 1.20 -12.07 1.93
N ASP A 155 0.59 -10.93 1.58
CA ASP A 155 0.79 -9.68 2.31
C ASP A 155 0.29 -9.77 3.75
N TYR A 156 -0.91 -10.32 3.99
CA TYR A 156 -1.39 -10.56 5.35
C TYR A 156 -0.49 -11.50 6.15
N GLN A 157 0.05 -12.54 5.52
CA GLN A 157 0.96 -13.46 6.19
C GLN A 157 2.29 -12.81 6.55
N LYS A 158 2.86 -11.98 5.68
CA LYS A 158 4.05 -11.18 6.00
C LYS A 158 3.83 -10.32 7.24
N LEU A 159 2.62 -9.81 7.45
CA LEU A 159 2.26 -9.07 8.67
C LEU A 159 2.24 -9.99 9.91
N LEU A 160 1.77 -11.24 9.79
CA LEU A 160 1.77 -12.20 10.89
C LEU A 160 3.18 -12.68 11.28
N GLU A 161 4.05 -12.84 10.29
CA GLU A 161 5.44 -13.27 10.47
C GLU A 161 6.35 -12.14 10.99
N SER A 162 5.93 -10.89 10.81
CA SER A 162 6.68 -9.71 11.23
C SER A 162 6.65 -9.53 12.77
N PRO A 163 7.82 -9.52 13.43
CA PRO A 163 7.88 -9.34 14.89
C PRO A 163 7.57 -7.91 15.34
N SER A 164 7.68 -6.92 14.43
CA SER A 164 7.41 -5.51 14.72
C SER A 164 5.93 -5.14 14.60
N THR A 165 5.09 -6.08 14.17
CA THR A 165 3.67 -5.85 13.93
C THR A 165 2.85 -5.84 15.21
N THR A 166 1.97 -4.85 15.32
CA THR A 166 1.15 -4.65 16.53
C THR A 166 0.12 -5.78 16.69
N ALA A 167 -0.36 -6.01 17.91
CA ALA A 167 -1.38 -7.03 18.17
C ALA A 167 -2.67 -6.76 17.39
N GLU A 168 -3.05 -5.48 17.24
CA GLU A 168 -4.23 -5.08 16.47
C GLU A 168 -4.08 -5.41 14.99
N VAL A 169 -2.94 -5.05 14.36
CA VAL A 169 -2.68 -5.34 12.95
C VAL A 169 -2.59 -6.85 12.73
N ARG A 170 -1.99 -7.59 13.67
CA ARG A 170 -1.94 -9.05 13.63
C ARG A 170 -3.33 -9.67 13.67
N GLN A 171 -4.20 -9.18 14.56
CA GLN A 171 -5.59 -9.66 14.64
C GLN A 171 -6.35 -9.34 13.35
N GLN A 172 -6.21 -8.13 12.82
CA GLN A 172 -6.83 -7.73 11.54
C GLN A 172 -6.36 -8.61 10.38
N ALA A 173 -5.06 -8.91 10.30
CA ALA A 173 -4.52 -9.80 9.28
C ALA A 173 -5.07 -11.23 9.42
N GLN A 174 -5.16 -11.75 10.65
CA GLN A 174 -5.73 -13.07 10.91
C GLN A 174 -7.22 -13.14 10.54
N ASP A 175 -7.99 -12.13 10.90
CA ASP A 175 -9.42 -12.05 10.57
C ASP A 175 -9.64 -11.94 9.07
N ALA A 176 -8.80 -11.17 8.37
CA ALA A 176 -8.85 -11.06 6.92
C ALA A 176 -8.52 -12.39 6.24
N LEU A 177 -7.52 -13.13 6.72
CA LEU A 177 -7.22 -14.49 6.23
C LEU A 177 -8.39 -15.45 6.47
N ASN A 178 -9.02 -15.41 7.64
CA ASN A 178 -10.19 -16.23 7.94
C ASN A 178 -11.38 -15.88 7.03
N GLN A 179 -11.59 -14.60 6.73
CA GLN A 179 -12.63 -14.16 5.80
C GLN A 179 -12.37 -14.61 4.36
N LEU A 180 -11.11 -14.61 3.91
CA LEU A 180 -10.72 -15.18 2.63
C LEU A 180 -11.01 -16.69 2.59
N SER A 181 -10.60 -17.43 3.64
CA SER A 181 -10.90 -18.86 3.81
C SER A 181 -12.40 -19.15 3.76
N ASN A 182 -13.23 -18.36 4.45
CA ASN A 182 -14.69 -18.52 4.45
C ASN A 182 -15.34 -18.25 3.09
N LYS A 183 -14.68 -17.47 2.22
CA LYS A 183 -15.08 -17.26 0.82
C LYS A 183 -14.55 -18.34 -0.11
N GLY A 184 -13.97 -19.40 0.44
CA GLY A 184 -13.35 -20.48 -0.31
C GLY A 184 -11.92 -20.18 -0.81
N ILE A 185 -11.39 -18.99 -0.55
CA ILE A 185 -10.02 -18.68 -0.93
C ILE A 185 -9.12 -19.34 0.10
N ARG A 186 -8.53 -20.49 -0.23
CA ARG A 186 -7.65 -21.29 0.65
C ARG A 186 -6.26 -20.65 0.71
N PRO A 187 -5.94 -19.83 1.73
CA PRO A 187 -4.67 -19.08 1.76
C PRO A 187 -3.48 -20.02 1.99
N ASP A 188 -3.72 -21.15 2.64
CA ASP A 188 -2.80 -22.27 2.87
C ASP A 188 -2.32 -22.92 1.56
N LEU A 189 -3.19 -22.98 0.55
CA LEU A 189 -2.97 -23.68 -0.71
C LEU A 189 -2.49 -22.78 -1.85
N ALA A 190 -2.73 -21.47 -1.75
CA ALA A 190 -2.20 -20.44 -2.65
C ALA A 190 -0.66 -20.38 -2.69
N MET A 191 -0.01 -20.99 -1.70
CA MET A 191 1.43 -20.92 -1.47
C MET A 191 2.28 -21.99 -2.17
N GLY A 192 1.69 -22.94 -2.91
CA GLY A 192 2.49 -23.98 -3.56
C GLY A 192 3.39 -24.76 -2.60
N LYS A 193 2.96 -24.94 -1.34
CA LYS A 193 3.56 -25.95 -0.47
C LYS A 193 2.96 -27.29 -0.87
N LEU A 194 3.73 -28.02 -1.66
CA LEU A 194 3.58 -29.45 -1.96
C LEU A 194 3.45 -30.28 -0.68
#